data_AF-A0A1T5IWY6-F1
#
_entry.id   AF-A0A1T5IWY6-F1
#
_cell.length_a   1.000
_cell.length_b   1.000
_cell.length_c   1.000
_cell.angle_alpha   90.00
_cell.angle_beta   90.00
_cell.angle_gamma   90.00
#
_symmetry.space_group_name_H-M   'P 1'
#
loop_
_entity.id
_entity.type
_entity.pdbx_description
1 polymer ?
#
loop_
_entity_poly.entity_id
_entity_poly.type
_entity_poly.pdbx_seq_one_letter_code
_entity_poly.pdbx_strand_id
1 'polypeptide(L)' 'MSSEAKLAHLHNGPLDGQTIPLENGADDELVLPYSEGQLVYRLAETPADEEGPTTAHYHYAETSEVLLQDDDEPRDDVR' A
#
# COMPACT_ATOMS: atom_id res chain seq x y z
N MET A 1 -13.54 -1.26 18.94
CA MET A 1 -12.68 -2.36 18.45
C MET A 1 -11.31 -1.74 18.25
N SER A 2 -10.29 -2.16 19.01
CA SER A 2 -8.92 -1.69 18.79
C SER A 2 -8.44 -2.27 17.47
N SER A 3 -8.10 -1.41 16.52
CA SER A 3 -7.33 -1.83 15.36
C SER A 3 -5.99 -2.35 15.86
N GLU A 4 -5.69 -3.62 15.62
CA GLU A 4 -4.35 -4.14 15.89
C GLU A 4 -3.43 -3.51 14.85
N ALA A 5 -2.71 -2.45 15.24
CA ALA A 5 -1.93 -1.66 14.31
C ALA A 5 -0.72 -2.47 13.84
N LYS A 6 -0.83 -3.08 12.66
CA LYS A 6 0.29 -3.68 11.94
C LYS A 6 1.10 -2.56 11.30
N LEU A 7 2.42 -2.69 11.24
CA LEU A 7 3.32 -1.71 10.63
C LEU A 7 3.87 -2.29 9.32
N ALA A 8 4.15 -1.43 8.34
CA ALA A 8 4.90 -1.78 7.14
C ALA A 8 6.23 -1.04 7.12
N HIS A 9 7.32 -1.76 6.89
CA HIS A 9 8.63 -1.20 6.65
C HIS A 9 8.99 -1.32 5.16
N LEU A 10 9.31 -0.18 4.54
CA LEU A 10 9.47 -0.06 3.09
C LEU A 10 10.95 -0.15 2.70
N HIS A 11 11.25 -0.92 1.65
CA HIS A 11 12.62 -1.19 1.18
C HIS A 11 12.79 -0.92 -0.33
N ASN A 12 13.99 -0.52 -0.73
CA ASN A 12 14.49 -0.46 -2.12
C ASN A 12 13.75 0.49 -3.08
N GLY A 13 13.02 1.48 -2.56
CA GLY A 13 12.29 2.47 -3.36
C GLY A 13 12.43 3.90 -2.84
N PRO A 14 11.67 4.85 -3.41
CA PRO A 14 11.74 6.26 -3.01
C PRO A 14 11.40 6.52 -1.53
N LEU A 15 10.69 5.59 -0.89
CA LEU A 15 10.33 5.64 0.53
C LEU A 15 11.11 4.62 1.39
N ASP A 16 12.27 4.16 0.92
CA ASP A 16 13.15 3.24 1.65
C ASP A 16 13.43 3.71 3.08
N GLY A 17 13.37 2.77 4.03
CA GLY A 17 13.57 2.98 5.46
C GLY A 17 12.37 3.57 6.21
N GLN A 18 11.29 3.93 5.52
CA GLN A 18 10.09 4.44 6.17
C GLN A 18 9.26 3.32 6.79
N THR A 19 8.60 3.64 7.91
CA THR A 19 7.65 2.75 8.57
C THR A 19 6.28 3.42 8.63
N ILE A 20 5.26 2.78 8.09
CA ILE A 20 3.89 3.30 8.02
C ILE A 20 2.90 2.36 8.71
N PRO A 21 1.79 2.88 9.26
CA PRO A 21 0.70 2.02 9.73
C PRO A 21 0.03 1.31 8.56
N LEU A 22 -0.28 0.03 8.75
CA LEU A 22 -1.09 -0.76 7.83
C LEU A 22 -2.55 -0.79 8.31
N GLU A 23 -3.45 -0.82 7.33
CA GLU A 23 -4.87 -1.08 7.57
C GLU A 23 -5.08 -2.56 7.95
N ASN A 24 -6.15 -2.85 8.67
CA ASN A 24 -6.50 -4.24 8.99
C ASN A 24 -6.83 -5.00 7.70
N GLY A 25 -6.18 -6.14 7.49
CA GLY A 25 -6.35 -6.92 6.26
C GLY A 25 -5.54 -6.40 5.08
N ALA A 26 -4.45 -5.68 5.34
CA ALA A 26 -3.53 -5.20 4.30
C ALA A 26 -3.14 -6.31 3.31
N ASP A 27 -3.31 -6.00 2.02
CA ASP A 27 -3.00 -6.87 0.89
C ASP A 27 -1.49 -7.07 0.73
N ASP A 28 -1.10 -8.07 -0.06
CA ASP A 28 0.30 -8.31 -0.43
C ASP A 28 0.90 -7.19 -1.29
N GLU A 29 0.08 -6.25 -1.75
CA GLU A 29 0.48 -5.09 -2.54
C GLU A 29 0.02 -3.79 -1.87
N LEU A 30 0.95 -2.86 -1.73
CA LEU A 30 0.75 -1.56 -1.12
C LEU A 30 0.99 -0.47 -2.16
N VAL A 31 -0.06 0.30 -2.42
CA VAL A 31 -0.04 1.40 -3.39
C VAL A 31 -0.03 2.73 -2.65
N LEU A 32 1.05 3.50 -2.81
CA LEU A 32 1.25 4.76 -2.10
C LEU A 32 1.27 5.95 -3.07
N PRO A 33 0.56 7.06 -2.78
CA PRO A 33 0.58 8.24 -3.64
C PRO A 33 1.98 8.88 -3.63
N TYR A 34 2.48 9.26 -4.80
CA TYR A 34 3.82 9.85 -4.96
C TYR A 34 3.88 10.88 -6.08
N SER A 35 3.94 12.17 -5.73
CA SER A 35 4.07 13.35 -6.62
C SER A 35 3.22 13.34 -7.91
N GLU A 36 3.59 12.59 -8.94
CA GLU A 36 2.93 12.49 -10.25
C GLU A 36 2.43 11.06 -10.58
N GLY A 37 2.48 10.16 -9.60
CA GLY A 37 2.27 8.72 -9.78
C GLY A 37 1.90 8.02 -8.46
N GLN A 38 2.05 6.70 -8.49
CA GLN A 38 1.89 5.84 -7.33
C GLN A 38 3.10 4.91 -7.25
N LEU A 39 3.55 4.62 -6.03
CA LEU A 39 4.58 3.62 -5.79
C LEU A 39 3.89 2.32 -5.41
N VAL A 40 4.26 1.25 -6.09
CA VAL A 40 3.81 -0.10 -5.81
C VAL A 40 4.89 -0.81 -5.03
N TYR A 41 4.55 -1.25 -3.83
CA TYR A 41 5.38 -2.05 -2.96
C TYR A 41 4.73 -3.42 -2.77
N ARG A 42 5.50 -4.51 -2.80
CA ARG A 42 4.98 -5.86 -2.56
C ARG A 42 5.53 -6.45 -1.28
N LEU A 43 4.70 -7.19 -0.56
CA LEU A 43 5.07 -7.91 0.63
C LEU A 43 6.23 -8.85 0.27
N ALA A 44 7.33 -8.73 1.01
CA ALA A 44 8.42 -9.68 0.91
C ALA A 44 7.91 -11.04 1.39
N GLU A 45 8.30 -12.11 0.70
CA GLU A 45 8.03 -13.47 1.16
C GLU A 45 8.79 -13.71 2.47
N THR A 46 8.15 -13.44 3.60
CA THR A 46 8.69 -13.79 4.92
C THR A 46 8.46 -15.28 5.12
N PRO A 47 9.46 -16.06 5.60
CA PRO A 47 9.23 -17.46 5.95
C PRO A 47 8.08 -17.58 6.97
N ALA A 48 7.20 -18.55 6.75
CA ALA A 48 5.94 -18.71 7.50
C ALA A 48 6.11 -18.92 9.03
N ASP A 49 7.34 -19.15 9.50
CA ASP A 49 7.69 -19.34 10.91
C ASP A 49 8.15 -18.05 11.62
N GLU A 50 8.24 -16.92 10.91
CA GLU A 50 8.51 -15.63 11.55
C GLU A 50 7.19 -15.01 12.03
N GLU A 51 6.69 -15.50 13.16
CA GLU A 51 5.85 -14.71 14.09
C GLU A 51 6.73 -13.59 14.70
N GLY A 52 7.24 -12.72 13.84
CA GLY A 52 8.05 -11.55 14.15
C GLY A 52 7.19 -10.29 14.34
N PRO A 53 7.74 -9.24 14.99
CA PRO A 53 6.96 -8.28 15.77
C PRO A 53 6.16 -7.31 14.90
N THR A 54 4.87 -7.59 14.68
CA THR A 54 3.84 -6.62 14.20
C THR A 54 4.16 -5.87 12.88
N THR A 55 5.31 -6.13 12.25
CA THR A 55 5.90 -5.31 11.19
C THR A 55 6.16 -6.18 9.97
N ALA A 56 5.47 -5.87 8.88
CA ALA A 56 5.64 -6.51 7.59
C ALA A 56 6.70 -5.76 6.76
N HIS A 57 7.48 -6.51 5.98
CA HIS A 57 8.49 -5.94 5.09
C HIS A 57 7.95 -5.87 3.66
N TYR A 58 8.05 -4.70 3.04
CA TYR A 58 7.59 -4.46 1.69
C TYR A 58 8.73 -3.96 0.81
N HIS A 59 8.89 -4.55 -0.37
CA HIS A 59 9.91 -4.16 -1.34
C HIS A 59 9.28 -3.39 -2.49
N TYR A 60 9.92 -2.31 -2.90
CA TYR A 60 9.52 -1.55 -4.06
C TYR A 60 9.53 -2.46 -5.30
N ALA A 61 8.41 -2.48 -6.02
CA ALA A 61 8.25 -3.21 -7.25
C ALA A 61 8.36 -2.27 -8.45
N GLU A 62 7.50 -1.24 -8.50
CA GLU A 62 7.42 -0.32 -9.63
C GLU A 62 6.74 1.00 -9.27
N THR A 63 6.83 1.97 -10.18
CA THR A 63 6.02 3.19 -10.14
C THR A 63 4.93 3.03 -11.19
N SER A 64 3.68 3.19 -10.77
CA SER A 64 2.51 3.22 -11.65
C SER A 64 2.08 4.67 -11.88
N GLU A 65 1.47 4.93 -13.04
CA GLU A 65 0.72 6.17 -13.27
C GLU A 65 -0.54 6.16 -12.38
N VAL A 66 -0.95 7.34 -11.88
CA VAL A 66 -2.24 7.46 -11.17
C VAL A 66 -3.35 7.23 -12.18
N LEU A 67 -3.99 6.07 -12.14
CA LEU A 67 -5.30 5.90 -12.73
C LEU A 67 -6.29 6.56 -11.78
N LEU A 68 -6.62 7.84 -12.01
CA LEU A 68 -7.83 8.39 -11.44
C LEU A 68 -8.96 7.50 -11.97
N GLN A 69 -9.61 6.73 -11.09
CA GLN A 69 -10.92 6.22 -11.43
C GLN A 69 -11.78 7.47 -11.59
N ASP A 70 -12.04 7.85 -12.84
CA ASP A 70 -13.06 8.83 -13.16
C ASP A 70 -14.40 8.23 -12.68
N ASP A 71 -14.71 8.40 -11.41
CA ASP A 71 -16.07 8.30 -10.87
C ASP A 71 -16.86 9.53 -11.37
N ASP A 72 -16.88 9.69 -12.71
CA ASP A 72 -17.67 10.67 -13.43
C ASP A 72 -18.86 9.92 -14.04
N GLU A 73 -19.77 9.46 -13.19
CA GLU A 73 -21.18 9.37 -13.58
C GLU A 73 -22.02 10.31 -12.73
N PRO A 74 -22.01 11.63 -13.02
CA PRO A 74 -23.23 12.38 -12.84
C PRO A 74 -24.27 11.76 -13.78
N ARG A 75 -25.16 10.93 -13.23
CA ARG A 75 -26.41 10.58 -13.93
C ARG A 75 -27.24 11.85 -13.98
N ASP A 76 -26.91 12.73 -14.92
CA ASP A 76 -27.69 13.89 -15.27
C ASP A 76 -29.11 13.41 -15.60
N ASP A 77 -30.05 13.90 -14.79
CA ASP A 77 -31.49 13.84 -14.97
C ASP A 77 -31.84 14.25 -16.42
N VAL A 78 -32.05 13.27 -17.31
CA VAL A 78 -32.70 13.51 -18.60
C VAL A 78 -34.21 13.42 -18.39
N ARG A 79 -34.75 14.57 -17.95
CA ARG A 79 -36.11 15.12 -18.18
C ARG A 79 -37.34 14.49 -17.51
#